data_AF-A0A225DL14-F1
#
_entry.id   AF-A0A225DL14-F1
#
_cell.length_a   1.000
_cell.length_b   1.000
_cell.length_c   1.000
_cell.angle_alpha   90.00
_cell.angle_beta   90.00
_cell.angle_gamma   90.00
#
_symmetry.space_group_name_H-M   'P 1'
#
loop_
_entity.id
_entity.type
_entity.pdbx_description
1 polymer ?
#
loop_
_entity_poly.entity_id
_entity_poly.type
_entity_poly.pdbx_seq_one_letter_code
_entity_poly.pdbx_strand_id
1 'polypeptide(L)'
;MNYWNYGKWLAKQPVDAKNAWLTDLLADPRSTVRRDILAEFQKTTTVPSWPTANLGRTLAELETAAELVQKDSQAKAATKAAAERSKRLAALAADPLPTMQETERLASQRSLKAYVKIAELLADLREALAGTPSAGRAEQQALKLRSANPTLRGLISELRKKGLLPK
;
A
#
# COMPACT_ATOMS: atom_id res chain seq x y z
N MET A 1 -30.19 -6.91 4.78
CA MET A 1 -31.35 -7.38 3.99
C MET A 1 -32.18 -8.28 4.91
N ASN A 2 -33.31 -7.80 5.45
CA ASN A 2 -34.09 -8.55 6.44
C ASN A 2 -34.95 -9.62 5.74
N TYR A 3 -34.39 -10.81 5.55
CA TYR A 3 -35.07 -12.00 4.97
C TYR A 3 -36.40 -12.36 5.66
N TRP A 4 -36.59 -11.90 6.90
CA TRP A 4 -37.79 -12.11 7.70
C TRP A 4 -39.06 -11.44 7.17
N ASN A 5 -38.95 -10.33 6.44
CA ASN A 5 -40.13 -9.61 5.94
C ASN A 5 -40.69 -10.25 4.64
N TYR A 6 -39.79 -10.76 3.80
CA TYR A 6 -40.15 -11.39 2.54
C TYR A 6 -40.96 -12.68 2.73
N GLY A 7 -40.54 -13.56 3.64
CA GLY A 7 -41.27 -14.80 3.93
C GLY A 7 -42.68 -14.57 4.48
N LYS A 8 -42.86 -13.56 5.33
CA LYS A 8 -44.18 -13.18 5.86
C LYS A 8 -45.10 -12.59 4.81
N TRP A 9 -44.55 -11.78 3.90
CA TRP A 9 -45.31 -11.25 2.77
C TRP A 9 -45.73 -12.38 1.81
N LEU A 10 -44.80 -13.29 1.50
CA LEU A 10 -45.08 -14.43 0.64
C LEU A 10 -46.17 -15.32 1.25
N ALA A 11 -46.19 -15.49 2.58
CA ALA A 11 -47.24 -16.24 3.26
C ALA A 11 -48.65 -15.64 3.06
N LYS A 12 -48.78 -14.31 2.91
CA LYS A 12 -50.06 -13.60 2.74
C LYS A 12 -50.59 -13.58 1.30
N GLN A 13 -49.80 -14.00 0.31
CA GLN A 13 -50.26 -14.04 -1.08
C GLN A 13 -51.38 -15.07 -1.28
N PRO A 14 -52.28 -14.88 -2.25
CA PRO A 14 -53.30 -15.87 -2.59
C PRO A 14 -52.69 -17.23 -2.96
N VAL A 15 -53.38 -18.32 -2.63
CA VAL A 15 -52.90 -19.69 -2.89
C VAL A 15 -52.75 -19.95 -4.39
N ASP A 16 -53.70 -19.46 -5.20
CA ASP A 16 -53.67 -19.62 -6.65
C ASP A 16 -52.45 -18.95 -7.29
N ALA A 17 -52.07 -17.76 -6.80
CA ALA A 17 -50.89 -17.03 -7.27
C ALA A 17 -49.59 -17.78 -6.95
N LYS A 18 -49.49 -18.37 -5.74
CA LYS A 18 -48.32 -19.18 -5.35
C LYS A 18 -48.20 -20.44 -6.20
N ASN A 19 -49.33 -21.10 -6.46
CA ASN A 19 -49.36 -22.32 -7.27
C ASN A 19 -48.96 -22.04 -8.72
N ALA A 20 -49.41 -20.92 -9.30
CA ALA A 20 -48.97 -20.48 -10.62
C ALA A 20 -47.45 -20.22 -10.65
N TRP A 21 -46.92 -19.47 -9.67
CA TRP A 21 -45.49 -19.20 -9.58
C TRP A 21 -44.64 -20.46 -9.39
N LEU A 22 -45.11 -21.41 -8.57
CA LEU A 22 -44.42 -22.69 -8.38
C LEU A 22 -44.43 -23.53 -9.65
N THR A 23 -45.55 -23.56 -10.37
CA THR A 23 -45.67 -24.28 -11.65
C THR A 23 -44.68 -23.72 -12.67
N ASP A 24 -44.61 -22.40 -12.80
CA ASP A 24 -43.68 -21.74 -13.71
C ASP A 24 -42.20 -21.92 -13.33
N LEU A 25 -41.88 -21.93 -12.03
CA LEU A 25 -40.53 -22.16 -11.54
C LEU A 25 -40.06 -23.61 -11.71
N LEU A 26 -40.99 -24.58 -11.64
CA LEU A 26 -40.71 -25.99 -11.88
C LEU A 26 -40.62 -26.31 -13.37
N ALA A 27 -41.38 -25.60 -14.21
CA ALA A 27 -41.34 -25.75 -15.67
C ALA A 27 -40.06 -25.16 -16.28
N ASP A 28 -39.58 -24.01 -15.79
CA ASP A 28 -38.34 -23.40 -16.26
C ASP A 28 -37.50 -22.81 -15.09
N PRO A 29 -36.32 -23.39 -14.79
CA PRO A 29 -35.40 -22.86 -13.79
C PRO A 29 -34.88 -21.44 -14.08
N ARG A 30 -34.99 -20.95 -15.33
CA ARG A 30 -34.60 -19.60 -15.77
C ARG A 30 -35.79 -18.64 -15.86
N SER A 31 -36.96 -19.04 -15.39
CA SER A 31 -38.18 -18.24 -15.41
C SER A 31 -37.99 -16.86 -14.75
N THR A 32 -38.56 -15.81 -15.37
CA THR A 32 -38.55 -14.43 -14.85
C THR A 32 -39.42 -14.25 -13.61
N VAL A 33 -40.19 -15.28 -13.23
CA VAL A 33 -41.11 -15.27 -12.09
C VAL A 33 -40.44 -14.81 -10.79
N ARG A 34 -39.15 -15.14 -10.56
CA ARG A 34 -38.42 -14.63 -9.37
C ARG A 34 -38.31 -13.10 -9.38
N ARG A 35 -38.05 -12.51 -10.54
CA ARG A 35 -37.97 -11.05 -10.72
C ARG A 35 -39.35 -10.43 -10.53
N ASP A 36 -40.39 -11.06 -11.04
CA ASP A 36 -41.76 -10.56 -10.95
C ASP A 36 -42.30 -10.61 -9.52
N ILE A 37 -42.04 -11.70 -8.78
CA ILE A 37 -42.36 -11.81 -7.35
C ILE A 37 -41.63 -10.73 -6.54
N LEU A 38 -40.35 -10.48 -6.83
CA LEU A 38 -39.58 -9.41 -6.17
C LEU A 38 -40.13 -8.02 -6.49
N ALA A 39 -40.56 -7.78 -7.73
CA ALA A 39 -41.18 -6.52 -8.11
C ALA A 39 -42.52 -6.31 -7.39
N GLU A 40 -43.37 -7.33 -7.30
CA GLU A 40 -44.62 -7.27 -6.54
C GLU A 40 -44.39 -7.07 -5.04
N PHE A 41 -43.37 -7.72 -4.47
CA PHE A 41 -42.96 -7.48 -3.08
C PHE A 41 -42.54 -6.03 -2.85
N GLN A 42 -41.77 -5.44 -3.78
CA GLN A 42 -41.32 -4.04 -3.70
C GLN A 42 -42.47 -3.04 -3.87
N LYS A 43 -43.47 -3.34 -4.71
CA LYS A 43 -44.65 -2.47 -4.90
C LYS A 43 -45.55 -2.45 -3.66
N THR A 44 -45.75 -3.61 -3.04
CA THR A 44 -46.69 -3.78 -1.93
C THR A 44 -46.06 -3.49 -0.58
N THR A 45 -44.74 -3.60 -0.47
CA THR A 45 -44.01 -3.15 0.70
C THR A 45 -43.62 -1.70 0.46
N THR A 46 -44.34 -0.77 1.08
CA THR A 46 -43.88 0.63 1.20
C THR A 46 -42.58 0.61 2.00
N VAL A 47 -41.45 0.41 1.32
CA VAL A 47 -40.14 0.59 1.92
C VAL A 47 -40.09 2.06 2.30
N PRO A 48 -39.89 2.43 3.58
CA PRO A 48 -39.67 3.82 3.94
C PRO A 48 -38.57 4.33 3.02
N SER A 49 -38.83 5.43 2.31
CA SER A 49 -37.82 6.08 1.47
C SER A 49 -36.55 6.12 2.28
N TRP A 50 -35.51 5.43 1.80
CA TRP A 50 -34.20 5.37 2.45
C TRP A 50 -33.91 6.78 2.98
N PRO A 51 -33.46 6.97 4.23
CA PRO A 51 -33.15 8.29 4.68
C PRO A 51 -32.05 8.80 3.74
N THR A 52 -32.42 9.66 2.79
CA THR A 52 -31.54 10.67 2.27
C THR A 52 -31.23 11.50 3.48
N ALA A 53 -30.25 11.04 4.26
CA ALA A 53 -29.79 11.71 5.45
C ALA A 53 -29.64 13.18 5.07
N ASN A 54 -30.20 14.08 5.87
CA ASN A 54 -29.86 15.48 5.75
C ASN A 54 -28.33 15.54 5.75
N LEU A 55 -27.76 15.80 4.57
CA LEU A 55 -26.34 16.00 4.39
C LEU A 55 -26.08 17.35 5.06
N GLY A 56 -25.94 17.33 6.38
CA GLY A 56 -25.59 18.51 7.18
C GLY A 56 -24.19 19.03 6.88
N ARG A 57 -23.54 18.47 5.85
CA ARG A 57 -22.27 18.92 5.31
C ARG A 57 -22.46 19.29 3.84
N THR A 58 -22.13 20.51 3.52
CA THR A 58 -22.04 20.97 2.13
C THR A 58 -20.88 20.28 1.41
N LEU A 59 -20.88 20.25 0.07
CA LEU A 59 -19.77 19.70 -0.73
C LEU A 59 -18.43 20.35 -0.34
N ALA A 60 -18.44 21.67 -0.11
CA ALA A 60 -17.26 22.43 0.32
C ALA A 60 -16.70 21.96 1.68
N GLU A 61 -17.56 21.55 2.62
CA GLU A 61 -17.14 20.98 3.90
C GLU A 61 -16.50 19.59 3.73
N LEU A 62 -16.97 18.80 2.76
CA LEU A 62 -16.36 17.51 2.44
C LEU A 62 -14.98 17.69 1.80
N GLU A 63 -14.83 18.66 0.88
CA GLU A 63 -13.54 18.99 0.27
C GLU A 63 -12.54 19.49 1.31
N THR A 64 -12.97 20.42 2.18
CA THR A 64 -12.13 20.94 3.27
C THR A 64 -11.70 19.83 4.22
N ALA A 65 -12.62 18.92 4.58
CA ALA A 65 -12.29 17.78 5.43
C ALA A 65 -11.30 16.81 4.73
N ALA A 66 -11.46 16.57 3.43
CA ALA A 66 -10.56 15.72 2.66
C ALA A 66 -9.14 16.31 2.61
N GLU A 67 -9.00 17.61 2.38
CA GLU A 67 -7.69 18.28 2.39
C GLU A 67 -7.00 18.20 3.75
N LEU A 68 -7.75 18.36 4.85
CA LEU A 68 -7.20 18.23 6.20
C LEU A 68 -6.69 16.81 6.47
N VAL A 69 -7.45 15.80 6.07
CA VAL A 69 -7.03 14.39 6.18
C VAL A 69 -5.79 14.12 5.32
N GLN A 70 -5.73 14.67 4.11
CA GLN A 70 -4.58 14.53 3.23
C GLN A 70 -3.32 15.17 3.84
N LYS A 71 -3.42 16.41 4.35
CA LYS A 71 -2.29 17.11 4.99
C LYS A 71 -1.80 16.37 6.24
N ASP A 72 -2.71 15.90 7.09
CA ASP A 72 -2.36 15.11 8.28
C ASP A 72 -1.70 13.77 7.90
N SER A 73 -2.20 13.09 6.87
CA SER A 73 -1.58 11.86 6.36
C SER A 73 -0.16 12.08 5.83
N GLN A 74 0.08 13.19 5.12
CA GLN A 74 1.39 13.56 4.61
C GLN A 74 2.35 13.92 5.75
N ALA A 75 1.89 14.68 6.74
CA ALA A 75 2.67 15.01 7.93
C ALA A 75 3.06 13.74 8.71
N LYS A 76 2.12 12.82 8.91
CA LYS A 76 2.37 11.51 9.55
C LYS A 76 3.32 10.63 8.74
N ALA A 77 3.22 10.63 7.41
CA ALA A 77 4.14 9.90 6.55
C ALA A 77 5.56 10.46 6.65
N ALA A 78 5.71 11.79 6.65
CA ALA A 78 7.00 12.46 6.78
C ALA A 78 7.65 12.18 8.15
N THR A 79 6.89 12.25 9.25
CA THR A 79 7.42 11.95 10.59
C THR A 79 7.82 10.48 10.73
N LYS A 80 7.02 9.55 10.19
CA LYS A 80 7.38 8.13 10.15
C LYS A 80 8.65 7.89 9.33
N ALA A 81 8.76 8.48 8.14
CA ALA A 81 9.94 8.34 7.30
C ALA A 81 11.20 8.90 7.98
N ALA A 82 11.09 10.04 8.68
CA ALA A 82 12.20 10.60 9.46
C ALA A 82 12.60 9.68 10.63
N ALA A 83 11.62 9.12 11.36
CA ALA A 83 11.87 8.20 12.45
C ALA A 83 12.47 6.87 11.99
N GLU A 84 12.04 6.34 10.84
CA GLU A 84 12.62 5.14 10.23
C GLU A 84 14.05 5.40 9.76
N ARG A 85 14.31 6.58 9.18
CA ARG A 85 15.66 6.98 8.77
C ARG A 85 16.58 7.09 9.98
N SER A 86 16.17 7.76 11.05
CA SER A 86 17.01 7.89 12.25
C SER A 86 17.29 6.54 12.92
N LYS A 87 16.27 5.66 13.00
CA LYS A 87 16.46 4.27 13.49
C LYS A 87 17.45 3.49 12.63
N ARG A 88 17.34 3.61 11.30
CA ARG A 88 18.26 2.94 10.37
C ARG A 88 19.70 3.43 10.55
N LEU A 89 19.90 4.74 10.64
CA LEU A 89 21.22 5.33 10.88
C LEU A 89 21.79 4.90 12.25
N ALA A 90 20.97 4.86 13.30
CA ALA A 90 21.40 4.38 14.61
C ALA A 90 21.80 2.90 14.58
N ALA A 91 21.05 2.05 13.88
CA ALA A 91 21.41 0.64 13.70
C ALA A 91 22.71 0.46 12.91
N LEU A 92 22.92 1.26 11.86
CA LEU A 92 24.14 1.27 11.07
C LEU A 92 25.36 1.75 11.86
N ALA A 93 25.18 2.72 12.76
CA ALA A 93 26.23 3.20 13.65
C ALA A 93 26.59 2.14 14.71
N ALA A 94 25.61 1.37 15.20
CA ALA A 94 25.81 0.34 16.21
C ALA A 94 26.60 -0.87 15.66
N ASP A 95 26.27 -1.36 14.46
CA ASP A 95 27.01 -2.43 13.80
C ASP A 95 27.16 -2.19 12.29
N PRO A 96 28.31 -1.67 11.83
CA PRO A 96 28.56 -1.39 10.43
C PRO A 96 28.95 -2.65 9.61
N LEU A 97 29.30 -3.76 10.25
CA LEU A 97 29.87 -4.94 9.57
C LEU A 97 28.88 -5.65 8.62
N PRO A 98 27.61 -5.90 9.00
CA PRO A 98 26.63 -6.53 8.11
C PRO A 98 26.42 -5.74 6.83
N THR A 99 26.39 -4.40 6.93
CA THR A 99 26.24 -3.51 5.79
C THR A 99 27.43 -3.61 4.83
N MET A 100 28.65 -3.71 5.37
CA MET A 100 29.84 -3.93 4.55
C MET A 100 29.80 -5.27 3.81
N GLN A 101 29.43 -6.36 4.51
CA GLN A 101 29.29 -7.68 3.90
C GLN A 101 28.22 -7.68 2.79
N GLU A 102 27.10 -7.00 3.03
CA GLU A 102 26.04 -6.87 2.03
C GLU A 102 26.53 -6.12 0.79
N THR A 103 27.36 -5.08 0.93
CA THR A 103 27.93 -4.39 -0.23
C THR A 103 28.82 -5.28 -1.09
N GLU A 104 29.58 -6.18 -0.46
CA GLU A 104 30.42 -7.17 -1.17
C GLU A 104 29.56 -8.22 -1.88
N ARG A 105 28.50 -8.69 -1.21
CA ARG A 105 27.52 -9.61 -1.81
C ARG A 105 26.82 -8.99 -3.02
N LEU A 106 26.39 -7.73 -2.91
CA LEU A 106 25.74 -7.00 -4.00
C LEU A 106 26.71 -6.76 -5.17
N ALA A 107 28.00 -6.52 -4.91
CA ALA A 107 28.99 -6.32 -5.98
C ALA A 107 29.09 -7.55 -6.89
N SER A 108 28.89 -8.73 -6.31
CA SER A 108 28.91 -10.02 -7.03
C SER A 108 27.73 -10.22 -7.98
N GLN A 109 26.61 -9.52 -7.77
CA GLN A 109 25.42 -9.60 -8.63
C GLN A 109 25.58 -8.92 -10.00
N ARG A 110 26.61 -8.07 -10.14
CA ARG A 110 26.98 -7.36 -11.38
C ARG A 110 25.81 -6.68 -12.11
N SER A 111 24.90 -6.07 -11.36
CA SER A 111 23.75 -5.35 -11.92
C SER A 111 23.79 -3.87 -11.57
N LEU A 112 23.25 -3.02 -12.44
CA LEU A 112 23.15 -1.58 -12.17
C LEU A 112 22.36 -1.30 -10.88
N LYS A 113 21.27 -2.04 -10.65
CA LYS A 113 20.48 -1.91 -9.41
C LYS A 113 21.31 -2.22 -8.17
N ALA A 114 22.14 -3.27 -8.22
CA ALA A 114 23.04 -3.61 -7.13
C ALA A 114 24.10 -2.51 -6.91
N TYR A 115 24.66 -1.93 -7.97
CA TYR A 115 25.65 -0.85 -7.86
C TYR A 115 25.08 0.42 -7.23
N VAL A 116 23.88 0.82 -7.64
CA VAL A 116 23.15 1.94 -7.02
C VAL A 116 22.93 1.64 -5.54
N LYS A 117 22.48 0.42 -5.22
CA LYS A 117 22.20 0.03 -3.84
C LYS A 117 23.45 0.03 -2.95
N ILE A 118 24.59 -0.41 -3.48
CA ILE A 118 25.88 -0.34 -2.79
C ILE A 118 26.23 1.10 -2.46
N ALA A 119 26.13 2.00 -3.44
CA ALA A 119 26.48 3.41 -3.26
C ALA A 119 25.54 4.09 -2.24
N GLU A 120 24.26 3.73 -2.21
CA GLU A 120 23.31 4.17 -1.18
C GLU A 120 23.69 3.65 0.21
N LEU A 121 23.94 2.35 0.36
CA LEU A 121 24.30 1.76 1.66
C LEU A 121 25.57 2.37 2.25
N LEU A 122 26.59 2.62 1.41
CA LEU A 122 27.82 3.26 1.85
C LEU A 122 27.64 4.75 2.18
N ALA A 123 26.75 5.46 1.47
CA ALA A 123 26.41 6.84 1.81
C ALA A 123 25.66 6.94 3.15
N ASP A 124 24.69 6.04 3.38
CA ASP A 124 23.97 5.94 4.65
C ASP A 124 24.93 5.58 5.79
N LEU A 125 25.90 4.68 5.54
CA LEU A 125 26.93 4.32 6.50
C LEU A 125 27.84 5.50 6.84
N ARG A 126 28.24 6.31 5.84
CA ARG A 126 29.02 7.53 6.07
C ARG A 126 28.25 8.54 6.92
N GLU A 127 26.96 8.73 6.64
CA GLU A 127 26.10 9.61 7.43
C GLU A 127 25.94 9.10 8.87
N ALA A 128 25.73 7.79 9.06
CA ALA A 128 25.61 7.16 10.36
C ALA A 128 26.89 7.27 11.21
N LEU A 129 28.06 7.18 10.57
CA LEU A 129 29.36 7.23 11.23
C LEU A 129 29.96 8.64 11.28
N ALA A 130 29.28 9.65 10.74
CA ALA A 130 29.77 11.03 10.75
C ALA A 130 29.99 11.52 12.19
N GLY A 131 31.15 12.11 12.45
CA GLY A 131 31.53 12.58 13.79
C GLY A 131 32.01 11.48 14.75
N THR A 132 32.02 10.22 14.33
CA THR A 132 32.64 9.12 15.09
C THR A 132 34.09 8.89 14.65
N PRO A 133 34.93 8.20 15.45
CA PRO A 133 36.28 7.78 15.03
C PRO A 133 36.28 6.88 13.77
N SER A 134 35.13 6.32 13.41
CA SER A 134 34.97 5.41 12.27
C SER A 134 34.43 6.10 11.00
N ALA A 135 34.39 7.44 10.95
CA ALA A 135 33.80 8.18 9.84
C ALA A 135 34.38 7.81 8.45
N GLY A 136 35.65 7.43 8.36
CA GLY A 136 36.30 7.05 7.10
C GLY A 136 36.07 5.59 6.64
N ARG A 137 35.32 4.78 7.39
CA ARG A 137 35.12 3.36 7.08
C ARG A 137 34.32 3.14 5.79
N ALA A 138 33.40 4.03 5.46
CA ALA A 138 32.61 3.96 4.24
C ALA A 138 33.47 4.18 2.98
N GLU A 139 34.37 5.16 3.02
CA GLU A 139 35.32 5.47 1.95
C GLU A 139 36.36 4.36 1.80
N GLN A 140 36.87 3.81 2.91
CA GLN A 140 37.77 2.66 2.88
C GLN A 140 37.13 1.45 2.20
N GLN A 141 35.86 1.17 2.51
CA GLN A 141 35.13 0.09 1.86
C GLN A 141 34.87 0.38 0.36
N ALA A 142 34.54 1.62 0.00
CA ALA A 142 34.41 2.02 -1.40
C ALA A 142 35.73 1.83 -2.18
N LEU A 143 36.87 2.17 -1.57
CA LEU A 143 38.20 1.94 -2.14
C LEU A 143 38.52 0.44 -2.30
N LYS A 144 38.18 -0.37 -1.28
CA LYS A 144 38.30 -1.84 -1.34
C LYS A 144 37.46 -2.43 -2.48
N LEU A 145 36.22 -1.99 -2.63
CA LEU A 145 35.35 -2.46 -3.72
C LEU A 145 35.90 -2.06 -5.10
N ARG A 146 36.45 -0.85 -5.23
CA ARG A 146 37.12 -0.39 -6.45
C ARG A 146 38.35 -1.23 -6.77
N SER A 147 39.22 -1.50 -5.79
CA SER A 147 40.45 -2.28 -6.01
C SER A 147 40.15 -3.74 -6.35
N ALA A 148 39.12 -4.33 -5.73
CA ALA A 148 38.67 -5.68 -6.03
C ALA A 148 37.97 -5.78 -7.41
N ASN A 149 37.36 -4.70 -7.89
CA ASN A 149 36.53 -4.69 -9.10
C ASN A 149 36.89 -3.54 -10.06
N PRO A 150 38.12 -3.47 -10.58
CA PRO A 150 38.58 -2.33 -11.37
C PRO A 150 37.83 -2.17 -12.71
N THR A 151 37.24 -3.25 -13.23
CA THR A 151 36.52 -3.26 -14.51
C THR A 151 35.05 -2.88 -14.39
N LEU A 152 34.48 -2.86 -13.18
CA LEU A 152 33.07 -2.54 -12.94
C LEU A 152 32.83 -1.02 -12.97
N ARG A 153 32.90 -0.43 -14.17
CA ARG A 153 32.77 1.02 -14.39
C ARG A 153 31.45 1.59 -13.86
N GLY A 154 30.36 0.81 -13.92
CA GLY A 154 29.06 1.20 -13.36
C GLY A 154 29.12 1.41 -11.85
N LEU A 155 29.72 0.47 -11.12
CA LEU A 155 29.95 0.60 -9.67
C LEU A 155 30.80 1.83 -9.35
N ILE A 156 31.93 2.00 -10.05
CA ILE A 156 32.83 3.15 -9.83
C ILE A 156 32.10 4.47 -10.09
N SER A 157 31.26 4.54 -11.12
CA SER A 157 30.44 5.71 -11.44
C SER A 157 29.47 6.04 -10.32
N GLU A 158 28.72 5.06 -9.81
CA GLU A 158 27.76 5.27 -8.72
C GLU A 158 28.45 5.69 -7.41
N LEU A 159 29.60 5.10 -7.07
CA LEU A 159 30.39 5.49 -5.90
C LEU A 159 30.91 6.95 -6.02
N ARG A 160 31.34 7.38 -7.21
CA ARG A 160 31.73 8.78 -7.47
C ARG A 160 30.54 9.74 -7.37
N LYS A 161 29.36 9.37 -7.88
CA LYS A 161 28.15 10.19 -7.78
C LYS A 161 27.77 10.47 -6.32
N LYS A 162 27.98 9.50 -5.42
CA LYS A 162 27.76 9.66 -3.98
C LYS A 162 28.93 10.33 -3.24
N GLY A 163 30.01 10.69 -3.92
CA GLY A 163 31.17 11.36 -3.34
C GLY A 163 32.02 10.46 -2.44
N LEU A 164 31.94 9.13 -2.61
CA LEU A 164 32.74 8.15 -1.86
C LEU A 164 34.12 7.89 -2.49
N LEU A 165 34.30 8.31 -3.74
CA LEU A 165 35.55 8.21 -4.49
C LEU A 165 35.86 9.56 -5.18
N PRO A 166 37.15 9.88 -5.40
CA PRO A 166 37.53 11.03 -6.20
C PRO A 166 37.01 10.88 -7.64
N LYS A 167 36.63 12.02 -8.23
CA LYS A 167 36.15 12.10 -9.62
C LYS A 167 37.21 11.64 -10.61
#